data_AF-A0A920U633-F1
#
_entry.id   AF-A0A920U633-F1
#
_cell.length_a   1.000
_cell.length_b   1.000
_cell.length_c   1.000
_cell.angle_alpha   90.00
_cell.angle_beta   90.00
_cell.angle_gamma   90.00
#
_symmetry.space_group_name_H-M   'P 1'
#
loop_
_entity.id
_entity.type
_entity.pdbx_description
1 polymer ?
#
loop_
_entity_poly.entity_id
_entity_poly.type
_entity_poly.pdbx_seq_one_letter_code
_entity_poly.pdbx_strand_id
1 'polypeptide(L)'
;MRIDVHSHLVYLPYLEYLTGRNSLPDGVLRDGTYFVSCTGGYLHASPIMHADVDQKLRDMDDLGIGMSILSHGMPGPELLGGQLADDWATRINDHLAEVIQSYPGKFQPLGDIGLGQRRTDDYGD
;
A
#
# COMPACT_ATOMS: atom_id res chain seq x y z
N MET A 1 5.39 25.48 6.61
CA MET A 1 4.74 24.17 6.47
C MET A 1 5.78 23.19 5.92
N ARG A 2 6.06 22.10 6.63
CA ARG A 2 6.95 21.02 6.15
C ARG A 2 6.11 19.97 5.44
N ILE A 3 6.55 19.51 4.27
CA ILE A 3 5.84 18.51 3.46
C ILE A 3 6.71 17.25 3.40
N ASP A 4 6.11 16.10 3.72
CA ASP A 4 6.71 14.79 3.52
C ASP A 4 6.18 14.20 2.20
N VAL A 5 7.08 13.94 1.25
CA VAL A 5 6.73 13.44 -0.09
C VAL A 5 6.90 11.93 -0.24
N HIS A 6 7.33 11.24 0.82
CA HIS A 6 7.53 9.79 0.79
C HIS A 6 7.01 9.19 2.09
N SER A 7 5.71 8.92 2.11
CA SER A 7 5.01 8.52 3.32
C SER A 7 4.02 7.40 3.02
N HIS A 8 4.09 6.31 3.79
CA HIS A 8 3.23 5.16 3.56
C HIS A 8 2.09 5.08 4.59
N LEU A 9 0.91 4.65 4.15
CA LEU A 9 -0.19 4.19 4.99
C LEU A 9 -0.71 2.89 4.40
N VAL A 10 -0.46 1.79 5.12
CA VAL A 10 -0.72 0.44 4.61
C VAL A 10 -2.19 0.09 4.76
N TYR A 11 -2.76 -0.55 3.73
CA TYR A 11 -4.14 -1.02 3.79
C TYR A 11 -4.20 -2.41 4.40
N LEU A 12 -4.63 -2.50 5.66
CA LEU A 12 -4.63 -3.75 6.43
C LEU A 12 -5.36 -4.92 5.72
N PRO A 13 -6.55 -4.74 5.13
CA PRO A 13 -7.22 -5.81 4.39
C PRO A 13 -6.40 -6.39 3.23
N TYR A 14 -5.51 -5.61 2.63
CA TYR A 14 -4.59 -6.10 1.60
C TYR A 14 -3.54 -7.04 2.21
N LEU A 15 -2.92 -6.66 3.33
CA LEU A 15 -1.97 -7.53 4.03
C LEU A 15 -2.63 -8.82 4.54
N GLU A 16 -3.84 -8.73 5.08
CA GLU A 16 -4.63 -9.90 5.48
C GLU A 16 -4.92 -10.82 4.30
N TYR A 17 -5.31 -10.26 3.15
CA TYR A 17 -5.46 -11.04 1.93
C TYR A 17 -4.18 -11.78 1.55
N LEU A 18 -3.02 -11.12 1.64
CA LEU A 18 -1.74 -11.76 1.32
C LEU A 18 -1.40 -12.93 2.24
N THR A 19 -1.82 -12.89 3.52
CA THR A 19 -1.60 -14.01 4.45
C THR A 19 -2.37 -15.28 4.12
N GLY A 20 -3.45 -15.18 3.33
CA GLY A 20 -4.27 -16.33 2.92
C GLY A 20 -3.82 -17.00 1.63
N ARG A 21 -2.73 -16.53 1.01
CA ARG A 21 -2.30 -16.98 -0.32
C ARG A 21 -1.38 -18.19 -0.25
N ASN A 22 -1.44 -19.00 -1.31
CA ASN A 22 -0.54 -20.13 -1.57
C ASN A 22 0.40 -19.88 -2.77
N SER A 23 0.49 -18.62 -3.20
CA SER A 23 1.33 -18.15 -4.30
C SER A 23 1.81 -16.73 -4.01
N LEU A 24 3.01 -16.42 -4.49
CA LEU A 24 3.61 -15.10 -4.28
C LEU A 24 2.75 -13.97 -4.88
N PRO A 25 2.79 -12.76 -4.28
CA PRO A 25 3.24 -12.49 -2.92
C PRO A 25 2.36 -13.22 -1.88
N ASP A 26 2.98 -13.82 -0.86
CA ASP A 26 2.28 -14.47 0.25
C ASP A 26 2.75 -13.92 1.59
N GLY A 27 1.96 -14.07 2.65
CA GLY A 27 2.24 -13.43 3.93
C GLY A 27 2.05 -14.33 5.14
N VAL A 28 2.66 -13.92 6.26
CA VAL A 28 2.39 -14.46 7.58
C VAL A 28 2.37 -13.33 8.61
N LEU A 29 1.45 -13.38 9.57
CA LEU A 29 1.45 -12.49 10.73
C LEU A 29 2.26 -13.11 11.86
N ARG A 30 3.25 -12.38 12.38
CA ARG A 30 4.07 -12.77 13.53
C ARG A 30 4.28 -11.55 14.43
N ASP A 31 3.91 -11.67 15.70
CA ASP A 31 4.11 -10.62 16.72
C ASP A 31 3.66 -9.22 16.28
N GLY A 32 2.48 -9.12 15.64
CA GLY A 32 1.91 -7.84 15.18
C GLY A 32 2.58 -7.27 13.91
N THR A 33 3.43 -8.04 13.25
CA THR A 33 4.09 -7.67 11.99
C THR A 33 3.73 -8.66 10.88
N TYR A 34 3.27 -8.13 9.74
CA TYR A 34 3.08 -8.91 8.53
C TYR A 34 4.42 -9.07 7.82
N PHE A 35 4.84 -10.31 7.59
CA PHE A 35 5.99 -10.64 6.78
C PHE A 35 5.50 -11.17 5.43
N VAL A 36 5.74 -10.43 4.36
CA VAL A 36 5.30 -10.78 3.00
C VAL A 36 6.48 -11.22 2.15
N SER A 37 6.46 -12.46 1.66
CA SER A 37 7.42 -12.95 0.68
C SER A 37 7.03 -12.41 -0.70
N CYS A 38 8.00 -11.83 -1.39
CA CYS A 38 7.85 -11.33 -2.76
C CYS A 38 8.78 -12.10 -3.72
N THR A 39 8.51 -11.97 -5.01
CA THR A 39 9.36 -12.53 -6.07
C THR A 39 10.82 -12.11 -5.89
N GLY A 40 11.75 -13.02 -6.17
CA GLY A 40 13.20 -12.77 -6.00
C GLY A 40 13.74 -13.03 -4.59
N GLY A 41 12.95 -13.63 -3.70
CA GLY A 41 13.38 -14.00 -2.35
C GLY A 41 13.40 -12.84 -1.36
N TYR A 42 12.81 -11.71 -1.73
CA TYR A 42 12.65 -10.55 -0.85
C TYR A 42 11.55 -10.81 0.18
N LEU A 43 11.81 -10.48 1.45
CA LEU A 43 10.83 -10.56 2.54
C LEU A 43 10.59 -9.14 3.06
N HIS A 44 9.37 -8.65 2.90
CA HIS A 44 8.96 -7.33 3.38
C HIS A 44 8.33 -7.45 4.76
N ALA A 45 8.75 -6.61 5.71
CA ALA A 45 8.14 -6.52 7.04
C ALA A 45 7.27 -5.26 7.13
N SER A 46 5.99 -5.45 7.43
CA SER A 46 5.01 -4.39 7.61
C SER A 46 4.34 -4.50 8.99
N PRO A 47 4.84 -3.75 10.00
CA PRO A 47 4.20 -3.62 11.30
C PRO A 47 2.76 -3.12 11.19
N ILE A 48 1.84 -3.66 11.99
CA ILE A 48 0.42 -3.29 11.95
C ILE A 48 0.18 -1.79 12.22
N MET A 49 1.07 -1.15 12.98
CA MET A 49 1.02 0.29 13.24
C MET A 49 1.14 1.14 11.96
N HIS A 50 1.67 0.61 10.86
CA HIS A 50 1.71 1.32 9.58
C HIS A 50 0.34 1.46 8.91
N ALA A 51 -0.69 0.79 9.43
CA ALA A 51 -2.09 0.96 9.02
C ALA A 51 -2.87 1.93 9.95
N ASP A 52 -2.26 2.42 11.03
CA ASP A 52 -2.91 3.30 12.00
C ASP A 52 -2.79 4.77 11.58
N VAL A 53 -3.91 5.35 11.13
CA VAL A 53 -3.99 6.76 10.73
C VAL A 53 -3.78 7.71 11.90
N ASP A 54 -4.27 7.35 13.10
CA ASP A 54 -4.11 8.21 14.27
C ASP A 54 -2.65 8.23 14.72
N GLN A 55 -1.96 7.09 14.62
CA GLN A 55 -0.52 7.04 14.86
C GLN A 55 0.24 7.90 13.85
N LYS A 56 -0.11 7.80 12.57
CA LYS A 56 0.48 8.64 11.51
C LYS A 56 0.35 10.13 11.82
N LEU A 57 -0.84 10.57 12.24
CA LEU A 57 -1.10 11.98 12.58
C LEU A 57 -0.28 12.44 13.78
N ARG A 58 -0.16 11.60 14.83
CA ARG A 58 0.70 11.87 15.99
C ARG A 58 2.16 12.04 15.56
N ASP A 59 2.67 11.10 14.75
CA ASP A 59 4.04 11.16 14.26
C ASP A 59 4.29 12.40 13.39
N MET A 60 3.32 12.80 12.56
CA MET A 60 3.39 14.03 11.78
C MET A 60 3.49 15.27 12.68
N ASP A 61 2.64 15.36 13.71
CA ASP A 61 2.63 16.50 14.62
C ASP A 61 3.95 16.57 15.42
N ASP A 62 4.46 15.43 15.91
CA ASP A 62 5.74 15.34 16.64
C ASP A 62 6.95 15.73 15.78
N LEU A 63 6.92 15.41 14.47
CA LEU A 63 7.97 15.73 13.51
C LEU A 63 7.80 17.12 12.85
N GLY A 64 6.73 17.83 13.19
CA GLY A 64 6.38 19.14 12.61
C GLY A 64 6.03 19.07 11.12
N ILE A 65 5.50 17.93 10.65
CA ILE A 65 5.05 17.71 9.27
C ILE A 65 3.62 18.25 9.13
N GLY A 66 3.45 19.25 8.25
CA GLY A 66 2.15 19.87 8.02
C GLY A 66 1.28 19.12 7.00
N MET A 67 1.90 18.41 6.05
CA MET A 67 1.22 17.61 5.04
C MET A 67 2.10 16.44 4.59
N SER A 68 1.49 15.28 4.32
CA SER A 68 2.16 14.11 3.73
C SER A 68 1.52 13.70 2.41
N ILE A 69 2.34 13.37 1.42
CA ILE A 69 1.90 12.63 0.23
C ILE A 69 1.86 11.15 0.60
N LEU A 70 0.67 10.56 0.65
CA LEU A 70 0.43 9.18 1.07
C LEU A 70 0.39 8.24 -0.13
N SER A 71 1.16 7.16 -0.04
CA SER A 71 1.05 5.95 -0.85
C SER A 71 0.78 4.74 0.04
N HIS A 72 0.36 3.61 -0.53
CA HIS A 72 0.22 2.37 0.23
C HIS A 72 1.55 1.83 0.76
N GLY A 73 2.59 1.88 -0.08
CA GLY A 73 3.89 1.27 0.18
C GLY A 73 3.97 -0.18 -0.29
N MET A 74 5.11 -0.83 -0.02
CA MET A 74 5.32 -2.22 -0.39
C MET A 74 4.70 -3.19 0.64
N PRO A 75 4.33 -4.41 0.23
CA PRO A 75 4.12 -4.85 -1.16
C PRO A 75 2.96 -4.07 -1.81
N GLY A 76 3.11 -3.70 -3.08
CA GLY A 76 2.03 -3.07 -3.84
C GLY A 76 1.22 -4.08 -4.66
N PRO A 77 0.01 -3.70 -5.12
CA PRO A 77 -0.90 -4.57 -5.86
C PRO A 77 -0.32 -5.07 -7.19
N GLU A 78 0.64 -4.37 -7.79
CA GLU A 78 1.30 -4.74 -9.04
C GLU A 78 1.96 -6.13 -8.98
N LEU A 79 2.33 -6.58 -7.78
CA LEU A 79 2.93 -7.91 -7.58
C LEU A 79 1.94 -9.06 -7.77
N LEU A 80 0.63 -8.80 -7.76
CA LEU A 80 -0.41 -9.82 -7.98
C LEU A 80 -0.61 -10.14 -9.47
N GLY A 81 -0.34 -9.16 -10.34
CA GLY A 81 -0.58 -9.24 -11.78
C GLY A 81 -2.05 -9.31 -12.19
N GLY A 82 -2.31 -8.88 -13.44
CA GLY A 82 -3.61 -9.02 -14.09
C GLY A 82 -4.76 -8.29 -13.39
N GLN A 83 -5.99 -8.75 -13.63
CA GLN A 83 -7.20 -8.11 -13.10
C GLN A 83 -7.20 -8.01 -11.57
N LEU A 84 -6.63 -9.01 -10.90
CA LEU A 84 -6.55 -9.02 -9.44
C LEU A 84 -5.71 -7.86 -8.90
N ALA A 85 -4.63 -7.48 -9.61
CA ALA A 85 -3.84 -6.32 -9.24
C ALA A 85 -4.65 -5.02 -9.39
N ASP A 86 -5.40 -4.87 -10.49
CA ASP A 86 -6.23 -3.69 -10.72
C ASP A 86 -7.35 -3.57 -9.66
N ASP A 87 -8.00 -4.68 -9.32
CA ASP A 87 -9.06 -4.72 -8.30
C ASP A 87 -8.53 -4.29 -6.92
N TRP A 88 -7.32 -4.73 -6.56
CA TRP A 88 -6.70 -4.33 -5.29
C TRP A 88 -6.20 -2.89 -5.32
N ALA A 89 -5.66 -2.42 -6.44
CA ALA A 89 -5.29 -1.02 -6.60
C ALA A 89 -6.49 -0.09 -6.40
N THR A 90 -7.66 -0.43 -6.95
CA THR A 90 -8.90 0.33 -6.71
C THR A 90 -9.25 0.38 -5.22
N ARG A 91 -9.27 -0.76 -4.52
CA ARG A 91 -9.62 -0.80 -3.09
C ARG A 91 -8.66 0.00 -2.22
N ILE A 92 -7.36 -0.09 -2.51
CA ILE A 92 -6.32 0.67 -1.82
C ILE A 92 -6.53 2.17 -2.05
N ASN A 93 -6.74 2.57 -3.31
CA ASN A 93 -6.96 3.97 -3.67
C ASN A 93 -8.24 4.54 -3.05
N ASP A 94 -9.32 3.77 -3.01
CA ASP A 94 -10.58 4.15 -2.36
C ASP A 94 -10.37 4.37 -0.86
N HIS A 95 -9.65 3.46 -0.19
CA HIS A 95 -9.29 3.62 1.22
C HIS A 95 -8.46 4.88 1.47
N LEU A 96 -7.40 5.12 0.69
CA LEU A 96 -6.60 6.33 0.81
C LEU A 96 -7.45 7.59 0.58
N ALA A 97 -8.36 7.56 -0.40
CA ALA A 97 -9.26 8.67 -0.67
C ALA A 97 -10.19 8.96 0.51
N GLU A 98 -10.75 7.93 1.16
CA GLU A 98 -11.56 8.07 2.38
C GLU A 98 -10.77 8.70 3.53
N VAL A 99 -9.53 8.26 3.75
CA VAL A 99 -8.63 8.82 4.77
C VAL A 99 -8.33 10.29 4.47
N ILE A 100 -7.95 10.62 3.23
CA ILE A 100 -7.62 11.99 2.82
C ILE A 100 -8.82 12.93 3.01
N GLN A 101 -10.03 12.47 2.66
CA GLN A 101 -11.27 13.24 2.84
C GLN A 101 -11.58 13.49 4.33
N SER A 102 -11.25 12.53 5.20
CA SER A 102 -11.44 12.64 6.65
C SER A 102 -10.50 13.64 7.31
N TYR A 103 -9.35 13.93 6.69
CA TYR A 103 -8.34 14.85 7.23
C TYR A 103 -7.91 15.94 6.20
N PRO A 104 -8.80 16.89 5.85
CA PRO A 104 -8.50 17.91 4.85
C PRO A 104 -7.22 18.69 5.15
N GLY A 105 -6.32 18.75 4.16
CA GLY A 105 -5.05 19.49 4.23
C GLY A 105 -3.91 18.76 4.93
N LYS A 106 -4.14 17.60 5.57
CA LYS A 106 -3.08 16.77 6.15
C LYS A 106 -2.46 15.82 5.14
N PHE A 107 -3.22 15.37 4.15
CA PHE A 107 -2.78 14.34 3.21
C PHE A 107 -3.08 14.69 1.75
N GLN A 108 -2.27 14.15 0.84
CA GLN A 108 -2.51 14.11 -0.61
C GLN A 108 -2.19 12.71 -1.14
N PRO A 109 -2.88 12.22 -2.19
CA PRO A 109 -2.70 10.85 -2.66
C PRO A 109 -1.53 10.72 -3.64
N LEU A 110 -0.84 9.59 -3.56
CA LEU A 110 -0.11 8.95 -4.65
C LEU A 110 -0.72 7.56 -4.85
N GLY A 111 -1.56 7.43 -5.87
CA GLY A 111 -2.36 6.22 -6.09
C GLY A 111 -1.57 5.08 -6.71
N ASP A 112 -1.95 3.87 -6.32
CA ASP A 112 -1.42 2.62 -6.85
C ASP A 112 -2.06 2.28 -8.20
N ILE A 113 -1.32 1.56 -9.04
CA ILE A 113 -1.76 1.06 -10.34
C ILE A 113 -1.46 -0.43 -10.40
N GLY A 114 -2.47 -1.25 -10.74
CA GLY A 114 -2.30 -2.70 -10.83
C GLY A 114 -1.48 -3.19 -12.02
N LEU A 115 -1.17 -2.32 -12.98
CA LEU A 115 -0.45 -2.56 -14.24
C LEU A 115 -1.15 -3.54 -15.20
N GLY A 116 -2.34 -4.03 -14.86
CA GLY A 116 -3.18 -4.88 -15.68
C GLY A 116 -2.50 -6.14 -16.22
N GLN A 117 -3.00 -6.62 -17.35
CA GLN A 117 -2.31 -7.63 -18.16
C GLN A 117 -1.57 -6.96 -19.31
N ARG A 118 -0.33 -7.39 -19.57
CA ARG A 118 0.38 -7.02 -20.79
C ARG A 118 -0.41 -7.56 -21.99
N ARG A 119 -0.89 -6.66 -22.86
CA ARG A 119 -1.40 -7.02 -24.18
C ARG A 119 -0.27 -7.67 -24.98
N THR A 120 -0.46 -8.92 -25.40
CA THR A 120 0.52 -9.69 -26.18
C THR A 120 0.33 -9.54 -27.69
N ASP A 121 -0.60 -8.70 -28.13
CA ASP A 121 -1.02 -8.55 -29.54
C ASP A 121 -0.31 -7.41 -30.30
N ASP A 122 0.58 -6.65 -29.66
CA ASP A 122 1.19 -5.46 -30.29
C ASP A 122 2.58 -5.71 -30.94
N TYR A 123 3.07 -6.96 -30.94
CA TYR A 123 4.22 -7.36 -31.77
C TYR A 123 3.96 -8.77 -32.34
N GLY A 124 3.34 -8.80 -33.52
CA GLY A 124 3.22 -10.01 -34.33
C GLY A 124 4.57 -10.40 -34.94
N ASP A 125 4.87 -11.70 -34.90
CA ASP A 125 5.79 -12.39 -35.82
C ASP A 125 5.27 -12.31 -37.27
#